data_AF-A0A1G1SWD0-F1
#
_entry.id   AF-A0A1G1SWD0-F1
#
_cell.length_a   1.000
_cell.length_b   1.000
_cell.length_c   1.000
_cell.angle_alpha   90.00
_cell.angle_beta   90.00
_cell.angle_gamma   90.00
#
_symmetry.space_group_name_H-M   'P 1'
#
loop_
_entity.id
_entity.type
_entity.pdbx_description
1 polymer ?
#
loop_
_entity_poly.entity_id
_entity_poly.type
_entity_poly.pdbx_seq_one_letter_code
_entity_poly.pdbx_strand_id
1 'polypeptide(L)'
;MARALAPLQPLQIAEQFVAPAGWPEMRDYLCCEAAGQARRETLGQQIPARLQRVCQLVQQGPATAVVAVELRDSLDRKDFYLHFSKEAGAWKLLAIRNLAMTHLGPPMVEILAGMTPAEVADYDQKHPDAGHAFTLGNLRLWTSADADIAAHFARNRTDFQQLLRLVQAAGTFPRPGLQPRTPASRPPTPTRPCTPCSASCFWPR
;
A
#
# COMPACT_ATOMS: atom_id res chain seq x y z
N MET A 1 20.48 -32.06 21.63
CA MET A 1 19.67 -32.06 20.39
C MET A 1 19.14 -30.64 20.18
N ALA A 2 19.71 -29.89 19.25
CA ALA A 2 19.20 -28.57 18.89
C ALA A 2 17.96 -28.75 18.01
N ARG A 3 16.80 -28.33 18.51
CA ARG A 3 15.56 -28.31 17.75
C ARG A 3 15.73 -27.25 16.66
N ALA A 4 15.72 -27.64 15.38
CA ALA A 4 15.73 -26.68 14.29
C ALA A 4 14.52 -25.76 14.48
N LEU A 5 14.77 -24.48 14.74
CA LEU A 5 13.71 -23.48 14.88
C LEU A 5 12.95 -23.44 13.55
N ALA A 6 11.62 -23.58 13.63
CA ALA A 6 10.79 -23.48 12.44
C ALA A 6 11.02 -22.10 11.78
N PRO A 7 11.10 -22.02 10.43
CA PRO A 7 11.27 -20.74 9.75
C PRO A 7 10.14 -19.78 10.12
N LEU A 8 10.50 -18.53 10.45
CA LEU A 8 9.52 -17.49 10.78
C LEU A 8 8.57 -17.25 9.60
N GLN A 9 7.30 -17.06 9.93
CA GLN A 9 6.26 -16.67 8.99
C GLN A 9 6.25 -15.16 8.76
N PRO A 10 5.66 -14.66 7.65
CA PRO A 10 5.69 -13.24 7.30
C PRO A 10 5.17 -12.32 8.42
N LEU A 11 4.08 -12.69 9.10
CA LEU A 11 3.55 -11.91 10.21
C LEU A 11 4.54 -11.80 11.38
N GLN A 12 5.22 -12.88 11.72
CA GLN A 12 6.21 -12.90 12.80
C GLN A 12 7.44 -12.05 12.46
N ILE A 13 7.88 -12.10 11.19
CA ILE A 13 8.98 -11.27 10.69
C ILE A 13 8.57 -9.79 10.76
N ALA A 14 7.35 -9.46 10.31
CA ALA A 14 6.80 -8.10 10.37
C ALA A 14 6.77 -7.55 11.80
N GLU A 15 6.21 -8.30 12.74
CA GLU A 15 6.11 -7.92 14.15
C GLU A 15 7.50 -7.63 14.76
N GLN A 16 8.50 -8.48 14.49
CA GLN A 16 9.86 -8.26 14.96
C GLN A 16 10.52 -7.06 14.28
N PHE A 17 10.32 -6.90 12.97
CA PHE A 17 10.91 -5.81 12.19
C PHE A 17 10.39 -4.42 12.61
N VAL A 18 9.16 -4.34 13.14
CA VAL A 18 8.57 -3.07 13.61
C VAL A 18 8.60 -2.92 15.13
N ALA A 19 9.15 -3.90 15.85
CA ALA A 19 9.26 -3.85 17.31
C ALA A 19 10.26 -2.77 17.79
N PRO A 20 9.97 -2.05 18.89
CA PRO A 20 10.87 -1.03 19.43
C PRO A 20 12.23 -1.56 19.88
N ALA A 21 12.28 -2.82 20.34
CA ALA A 21 13.48 -3.42 20.94
C ALA A 21 14.59 -3.73 19.92
N GLY A 22 14.31 -3.63 18.62
CA GLY A 22 15.22 -4.07 17.58
C GLY A 22 15.27 -5.59 17.43
N TRP A 23 15.99 -6.05 16.41
CA TRP A 23 16.08 -7.45 16.06
C TRP A 23 17.48 -7.76 15.50
N PRO A 24 18.37 -8.36 16.31
CA PRO A 24 19.76 -8.61 15.92
C PRO A 24 19.89 -9.49 14.66
N GLU A 25 19.01 -10.48 14.51
CA GLU A 25 19.02 -11.44 13.40
C GLU A 25 18.29 -10.92 12.15
N MET A 26 17.78 -9.67 12.17
CA MET A 26 16.96 -9.10 11.09
C MET A 26 17.57 -9.33 9.70
N ARG A 27 18.89 -9.21 9.57
CA ARG A 27 19.59 -9.32 8.28
C ARG A 27 19.34 -10.65 7.56
N ASP A 28 19.12 -11.73 8.31
CA ASP A 28 18.86 -13.06 7.72
C ASP A 28 17.48 -13.13 7.04
N TYR A 29 16.61 -12.19 7.40
CA TYR A 29 15.22 -12.10 6.93
C TYR A 29 15.02 -10.96 5.94
N LEU A 30 16.08 -10.27 5.49
CA LEU A 30 16.01 -9.23 4.48
C LEU A 30 16.55 -9.73 3.14
N CYS A 31 15.95 -9.27 2.05
CA CYS A 31 16.48 -9.46 0.70
C CYS A 31 16.24 -8.20 -0.15
N CYS A 32 16.93 -8.15 -1.30
CA CYS A 32 16.68 -7.17 -2.36
C CYS A 32 16.66 -5.72 -1.86
N GLU A 33 15.53 -5.03 -2.03
CA GLU A 33 15.39 -3.63 -1.67
C GLU A 33 15.46 -3.42 -0.16
N ALA A 34 14.75 -4.24 0.62
CA ALA A 34 14.76 -4.12 2.07
C ALA A 34 16.17 -4.32 2.64
N ALA A 35 16.96 -5.25 2.08
CA ALA A 35 18.36 -5.43 2.46
C ALA A 35 19.23 -4.20 2.11
N GLY A 36 18.98 -3.55 0.98
CA GLY A 36 19.69 -2.34 0.58
C GLY A 36 19.32 -1.10 1.40
N GLN A 37 18.09 -1.03 1.91
CA GLN A 37 17.58 0.08 2.72
C GLN A 37 17.87 -0.08 4.22
N ALA A 38 18.04 -1.32 4.69
CA ALA A 38 18.25 -1.57 6.10
C ALA A 38 19.58 -1.03 6.61
N ARG A 39 19.51 -0.24 7.69
CA ARG A 39 20.67 0.24 8.43
C ARG A 39 21.09 -0.83 9.47
N ARG A 40 21.82 -0.42 10.51
CA ARG A 40 22.10 -1.29 11.68
C ARG A 40 20.88 -1.49 12.58
N GLU A 41 19.80 -0.76 12.33
CA GLU A 41 18.58 -0.73 13.12
C GLU A 41 17.39 -1.20 12.28
N THR A 42 16.45 -1.86 12.94
CA THR A 42 15.13 -2.19 12.39
C THR A 42 14.32 -0.92 12.11
N LEU A 43 13.22 -1.06 11.36
CA LEU A 43 12.26 0.05 11.21
C LEU A 43 11.61 0.40 12.56
N GLY A 44 11.35 -0.60 13.40
CA GLY A 44 10.74 -0.42 14.72
C GLY A 44 11.52 0.50 15.66
N GLN A 45 12.85 0.47 15.59
CA GLN A 45 13.76 1.35 16.34
C GLN A 45 13.76 2.79 15.83
N GLN A 46 13.41 3.01 14.56
CA GLN A 46 13.33 4.34 13.94
C GLN A 46 11.95 5.00 14.15
N ILE A 47 10.93 4.19 14.42
CA ILE A 47 9.57 4.65 14.71
C ILE A 47 9.47 5.07 16.20
N PRO A 48 8.86 6.23 16.52
CA PRO A 48 8.65 6.62 17.92
C PRO A 48 8.00 5.51 18.75
N ALA A 49 8.61 5.21 19.91
CA ALA A 49 8.15 4.11 20.77
C ALA A 49 6.69 4.26 21.21
N ARG A 50 6.20 5.50 21.35
CA ARG A 50 4.82 5.82 21.76
C ARG A 50 3.72 5.34 20.79
N LEU A 51 4.05 5.11 19.52
CA LEU A 51 3.06 4.70 18.53
C LEU A 51 2.67 3.24 18.74
N GLN A 52 1.39 2.94 18.73
CA GLN A 52 0.93 1.56 18.66
C GLN A 52 1.21 1.01 17.26
N ARG A 53 1.55 -0.28 17.19
CA ARG A 53 1.87 -0.99 15.95
C ARG A 53 0.93 -2.18 15.85
N VAL A 54 0.17 -2.28 14.77
CA VAL A 54 -0.72 -3.42 14.52
C VAL A 54 -0.32 -4.04 13.20
N CYS A 55 0.12 -5.30 13.23
CA CYS A 55 0.44 -6.06 12.03
C CYS A 55 -0.74 -6.94 11.66
N GLN A 56 -1.13 -6.93 10.38
CA GLN A 56 -2.18 -7.78 9.84
C GLN A 56 -1.70 -8.47 8.56
N LEU A 57 -1.81 -9.79 8.53
CA LEU A 57 -1.58 -10.54 7.29
C LEU A 57 -2.70 -10.23 6.29
N VAL A 58 -2.36 -9.59 5.17
CA VAL A 58 -3.31 -9.23 4.11
C VAL A 58 -3.47 -10.38 3.13
N GLN A 59 -2.35 -10.96 2.72
CA GLN A 59 -2.32 -12.06 1.76
C GLN A 59 -1.09 -12.93 2.01
N GLN A 60 -1.24 -14.25 1.85
CA GLN A 60 -0.13 -15.19 1.81
C GLN A 60 -0.39 -16.27 0.79
N GLY A 61 0.48 -16.35 -0.22
CA GLY A 61 0.52 -17.43 -1.20
C GLY A 61 1.71 -18.36 -0.98
N PRO A 62 1.98 -19.26 -1.94
CA PRO A 62 3.11 -20.20 -1.83
C PRO A 62 4.48 -19.53 -1.86
N ALA A 63 4.61 -18.39 -2.54
CA ALA A 63 5.89 -17.72 -2.80
C ALA A 63 5.93 -16.24 -2.39
N THR A 64 4.78 -15.61 -2.14
CA THR A 64 4.69 -14.19 -1.77
C THR A 64 3.73 -13.99 -0.60
N ALA A 65 3.96 -12.93 0.17
CA ALA A 65 3.02 -12.50 1.19
C ALA A 65 3.06 -10.97 1.35
N VAL A 66 1.99 -10.41 1.91
CA VAL A 66 1.87 -9.00 2.24
C VAL A 66 1.33 -8.88 3.66
N VAL A 67 2.03 -8.11 4.49
CA VAL A 67 1.60 -7.73 5.83
C VAL A 67 1.39 -6.22 5.86
N ALA A 68 0.20 -5.78 6.25
CA ALA A 68 -0.07 -4.39 6.55
C ALA A 68 0.43 -4.08 7.97
N VAL A 69 0.99 -2.90 8.16
CA VAL A 69 1.41 -2.38 9.45
C VAL A 69 0.74 -1.03 9.65
N GLU A 70 -0.19 -0.98 10.60
CA GLU A 70 -0.79 0.25 11.09
C GLU A 70 0.08 0.83 12.20
N LEU A 71 0.48 2.09 12.04
CA LEU A 71 1.00 2.93 13.11
C LEU A 71 -0.09 3.88 13.55
N ARG A 72 -0.37 3.92 14.86
CA ARG A 72 -1.37 4.84 15.40
C ARG A 72 -1.03 5.43 16.75
N ASP A 73 -1.59 6.59 17.02
CA ASP A 73 -1.78 7.12 18.37
C ASP A 73 -3.22 7.64 18.54
N SER A 74 -3.44 8.54 19.49
CA SER A 74 -4.76 9.15 19.72
C SER A 74 -5.17 10.16 18.64
N LEU A 75 -4.23 10.62 17.81
CA LEU A 75 -4.43 11.72 16.86
C LEU A 75 -4.29 11.28 15.41
N ASP A 76 -3.43 10.31 15.11
CA ASP A 76 -3.06 9.96 13.75
C ASP A 76 -3.00 8.43 13.55
N ARG A 77 -3.25 8.01 12.30
CA ARG A 77 -3.16 6.62 11.83
C ARG A 77 -2.54 6.58 10.44
N LYS A 78 -1.58 5.69 10.24
CA LYS A 78 -0.92 5.50 8.95
C LYS A 78 -0.58 4.05 8.71
N ASP A 79 -0.74 3.61 7.48
CA ASP A 79 -0.39 2.26 7.06
C ASP A 79 0.81 2.24 6.12
N PHE A 80 1.58 1.16 6.23
CA PHE A 80 2.53 0.74 5.22
C PHE A 80 2.50 -0.78 5.09
N TYR A 81 3.04 -1.28 3.98
CA TYR A 81 2.96 -2.68 3.61
C TYR A 81 4.35 -3.27 3.47
N LEU A 82 4.53 -4.41 4.15
CA LEU A 82 5.71 -5.23 4.09
C LEU A 82 5.46 -6.36 3.08
N HIS A 83 6.23 -6.34 1.99
CA HIS A 83 6.15 -7.35 0.94
C HIS A 83 7.21 -8.42 1.17
N PHE A 84 6.80 -9.68 1.12
CA PHE A 84 7.66 -10.83 1.36
C PHE A 84 7.75 -11.72 0.12
N SER A 85 8.92 -12.33 -0.05
CA SER A 85 9.16 -13.43 -0.98
C SER A 85 9.64 -14.65 -0.20
N LYS A 86 9.39 -15.85 -0.74
CA LYS A 86 9.94 -17.10 -0.19
C LYS A 86 11.20 -17.49 -0.96
N GLU A 87 12.34 -17.53 -0.28
CA GLU A 87 13.64 -17.89 -0.83
C GLU A 87 14.19 -19.13 -0.12
N ALA A 88 14.56 -20.16 -0.90
CA ALA A 88 15.12 -21.41 -0.37
C ALA A 88 14.31 -22.02 0.81
N GLY A 89 12.99 -21.85 0.78
CA GLY A 89 12.08 -22.37 1.81
C GLY A 89 11.83 -21.42 3.00
N ALA A 90 12.53 -20.29 3.10
CA ALA A 90 12.38 -19.28 4.15
C ALA A 90 11.71 -18.00 3.61
N TRP A 91 10.94 -17.33 4.45
CA TRP A 91 10.37 -16.02 4.11
C TRP A 91 11.38 -14.91 4.34
N LYS A 92 11.44 -13.96 3.41
CA LYS A 92 12.26 -12.75 3.51
C LYS A 92 11.47 -11.51 3.14
N LEU A 93 11.72 -10.43 3.86
CA LEU A 93 11.22 -9.11 3.55
C LEU A 93 11.94 -8.61 2.29
N LEU A 94 11.16 -8.39 1.24
CA LEU A 94 11.60 -7.94 -0.07
C LEU A 94 11.63 -6.42 -0.15
N ALA A 95 10.56 -5.79 0.33
CA ALA A 95 10.29 -4.37 0.10
C ALA A 95 9.31 -3.80 1.14
N ILE A 96 9.43 -2.50 1.36
CA ILE A 96 8.52 -1.69 2.18
C ILE A 96 7.80 -0.71 1.25
N ARG A 97 6.48 -0.63 1.33
CA ARG A 97 5.67 0.22 0.45
C ARG A 97 4.70 1.06 1.26
N ASN A 98 4.63 2.33 0.92
CA ASN A 98 3.55 3.22 1.33
C ASN A 98 2.62 3.41 0.12
N LEU A 99 1.39 3.85 0.37
CA LEU A 99 0.54 4.37 -0.70
C LEU A 99 1.26 5.54 -1.41
N ALA A 100 1.28 5.49 -2.74
CA ALA A 100 2.05 6.44 -3.54
C ALA A 100 1.51 7.87 -3.40
N MET A 101 2.43 8.85 -3.42
CA MET A 101 2.14 10.29 -3.45
C MET A 101 1.31 10.85 -2.27
N THR A 102 1.13 10.10 -1.18
CA THR A 102 0.35 10.55 0.00
C THR A 102 0.90 11.81 0.67
N HIS A 103 2.17 12.17 0.47
CA HIS A 103 2.75 13.42 0.98
C HIS A 103 2.15 14.69 0.36
N LEU A 104 1.55 14.59 -0.84
CA LEU A 104 0.87 15.73 -1.48
C LEU A 104 -0.55 15.93 -0.94
N GLY A 105 -1.14 14.91 -0.32
CA GLY A 105 -2.53 14.96 0.11
C GLY A 105 -2.80 15.92 1.28
N PRO A 106 -2.05 15.92 2.39
CA PRO A 106 -2.31 16.82 3.51
C PRO A 106 -2.31 18.30 3.12
N PRO A 107 -1.34 18.82 2.33
CA PRO A 107 -1.40 20.20 1.85
C PRO A 107 -2.65 20.50 1.01
N MET A 108 -3.05 19.58 0.12
CA MET A 108 -4.26 19.76 -0.69
C MET A 108 -5.55 19.73 0.15
N VAL A 109 -5.62 18.86 1.16
CA VAL A 109 -6.73 18.80 2.11
C VAL A 109 -6.81 20.09 2.91
N GLU A 110 -5.68 20.64 3.36
CA GLU A 110 -5.63 21.90 4.11
C GLU A 110 -6.14 23.07 3.26
N ILE A 111 -5.68 23.19 2.02
CA ILE A 111 -6.12 24.24 1.08
C ILE A 111 -7.64 24.17 0.87
N LEU A 112 -8.18 23.00 0.53
CA LEU A 112 -9.61 22.86 0.29
C LEU A 112 -10.43 23.04 1.58
N ALA A 113 -9.97 22.48 2.70
CA ALA A 113 -10.69 22.63 3.97
C ALA A 113 -10.70 24.07 4.51
N GLY A 114 -9.72 24.89 4.12
CA GLY A 114 -9.61 26.29 4.50
C GLY A 114 -10.42 27.27 3.65
N MET A 115 -11.10 26.82 2.58
CA MET A 115 -11.89 27.69 1.71
C MET A 115 -13.07 28.33 2.45
N THR A 116 -13.28 29.62 2.21
CA THR A 116 -14.46 30.36 2.67
C THR A 116 -15.72 29.92 1.92
N PRO A 117 -16.93 30.19 2.45
CA PRO A 117 -18.18 29.84 1.76
C PRO A 117 -18.30 30.42 0.33
N ALA A 118 -17.75 31.61 0.09
CA ALA A 118 -17.74 32.22 -1.24
C ALA A 118 -16.81 31.47 -2.21
N GLU A 119 -15.64 31.05 -1.74
CA GLU A 119 -14.70 30.24 -2.54
C GLU A 119 -15.24 28.84 -2.81
N VAL A 120 -15.96 28.24 -1.86
CA VAL A 120 -16.66 26.96 -2.08
C VAL A 120 -17.72 27.10 -3.17
N ALA A 121 -18.53 28.17 -3.12
CA ALA A 121 -19.54 28.41 -4.14
C ALA A 121 -18.94 28.63 -5.54
N ASP A 122 -17.84 29.38 -5.64
CA ASP A 122 -17.10 29.57 -6.89
C ASP A 122 -16.45 28.26 -7.38
N TYR A 123 -15.90 27.45 -6.46
CA TYR A 123 -15.36 26.13 -6.78
C TYR A 123 -16.45 25.21 -7.35
N ASP A 124 -17.60 25.11 -6.70
CA ASP A 124 -18.70 24.24 -7.12
C ASP A 124 -19.28 24.67 -8.47
N GLN A 125 -19.36 25.98 -8.72
CA GLN A 125 -19.76 26.52 -10.02
C GLN A 125 -18.79 26.09 -11.14
N LYS A 126 -17.48 26.03 -10.85
CA LYS A 126 -16.44 25.63 -11.80
C LYS A 126 -16.32 24.10 -11.97
N HIS A 127 -16.80 23.32 -11.00
CA HIS A 127 -16.65 21.86 -10.98
C HIS A 127 -17.99 21.15 -10.74
N PRO A 128 -18.94 21.22 -11.70
CA PRO A 128 -20.31 20.71 -11.51
C PRO A 128 -20.38 19.20 -11.30
N ASP A 129 -19.43 18.44 -11.85
CA ASP A 129 -19.39 16.98 -11.73
C ASP A 129 -18.70 16.48 -10.44
N ALA A 130 -17.96 17.36 -9.76
CA ALA A 130 -17.13 17.02 -8.60
C ALA A 130 -16.96 18.23 -7.69
N GLY A 131 -18.06 18.61 -7.02
CA GLY A 131 -18.06 19.72 -6.08
C GLY A 131 -17.06 19.56 -4.93
N HIS A 132 -16.81 20.65 -4.24
CA HIS A 132 -15.82 20.81 -3.18
C HIS A 132 -15.90 19.71 -2.12
N ALA A 133 -17.10 19.44 -1.60
CA ALA A 133 -17.29 18.45 -0.55
C ALA A 133 -16.91 17.03 -1.02
N PHE A 134 -17.24 16.69 -2.27
CA PHE A 134 -16.86 15.41 -2.88
C PHE A 134 -15.34 15.31 -3.06
N THR A 135 -14.72 16.34 -3.62
CA THR A 135 -13.27 16.38 -3.84
C THR A 135 -12.49 16.31 -2.52
N LEU A 136 -12.87 17.10 -1.52
CA LEU A 136 -12.27 17.09 -0.19
C LEU A 136 -12.44 15.73 0.49
N GLY A 137 -13.63 15.13 0.38
CA GLY A 137 -13.91 13.79 0.90
C GLY A 137 -12.99 12.72 0.29
N ASN A 138 -12.85 12.72 -1.04
CA ASN A 138 -11.98 11.78 -1.75
C ASN A 138 -10.51 11.97 -1.41
N LEU A 139 -10.03 13.22 -1.31
CA LEU A 139 -8.65 13.50 -0.91
C LEU A 139 -8.35 13.00 0.50
N ARG A 140 -9.29 13.18 1.44
CA ARG A 140 -9.16 12.62 2.79
C ARG A 140 -9.06 11.09 2.76
N LEU A 141 -9.92 10.42 1.98
CA LEU A 141 -9.89 8.96 1.85
C LEU A 141 -8.60 8.45 1.20
N TRP A 142 -8.09 9.15 0.19
CA TRP A 142 -6.86 8.77 -0.50
C TRP A 142 -5.63 8.75 0.42
N THR A 143 -5.60 9.61 1.44
CA THR A 143 -4.53 9.64 2.44
C THR A 143 -4.86 8.91 3.74
N SER A 144 -6.04 8.30 3.84
CA SER A 144 -6.51 7.68 5.08
C SER A 144 -5.84 6.34 5.33
N ALA A 145 -5.82 5.93 6.59
CA ALA A 145 -5.48 4.57 6.99
C ALA A 145 -6.54 3.57 6.49
N ASP A 146 -6.14 2.31 6.32
CA ASP A 146 -6.98 1.19 5.88
C ASP A 146 -8.20 1.03 6.80
N ALA A 147 -8.02 1.22 8.11
CA ALA A 147 -9.13 1.18 9.08
C ALA A 147 -10.20 2.26 8.80
N ASP A 148 -9.78 3.46 8.40
CA ASP A 148 -10.68 4.57 8.11
C ASP A 148 -11.36 4.40 6.76
N ILE A 149 -10.65 3.86 5.76
CA ILE A 149 -11.21 3.46 4.47
C ILE A 149 -12.26 2.36 4.67
N ALA A 150 -11.95 1.33 5.45
CA ALA A 150 -12.87 0.24 5.78
C ALA A 150 -14.12 0.77 6.52
N ALA A 151 -13.93 1.69 7.46
CA ALA A 151 -15.03 2.33 8.18
C ALA A 151 -15.90 3.19 7.24
N HIS A 152 -15.29 3.92 6.31
CA HIS A 152 -16.01 4.67 5.28
C HIS A 152 -16.84 3.73 4.38
N PHE A 153 -16.24 2.64 3.91
CA PHE A 153 -16.96 1.64 3.12
C PHE A 153 -18.14 1.05 3.90
N ALA A 154 -17.94 0.69 5.17
CA ALA A 154 -18.99 0.15 6.02
C ALA A 154 -20.17 1.11 6.19
N ARG A 155 -19.90 2.40 6.41
CA ARG A 155 -20.94 3.44 6.54
C ARG A 155 -21.72 3.68 5.25
N ASN A 156 -21.06 3.58 4.10
CA ASN A 156 -21.65 3.89 2.78
C ASN A 156 -21.98 2.62 1.96
N ARG A 157 -22.11 1.46 2.63
CA ARG A 157 -22.20 0.16 1.98
C ARG A 157 -23.35 0.07 0.97
N THR A 158 -24.50 0.66 1.29
CA THR A 158 -25.69 0.67 0.43
C THR A 158 -25.41 1.40 -0.89
N ASP A 159 -24.71 2.54 -0.82
CA ASP A 159 -24.39 3.34 -2.00
C ASP A 159 -23.39 2.61 -2.90
N PHE A 160 -22.37 1.96 -2.31
CA PHE A 160 -21.46 1.10 -3.05
C PHE A 160 -22.17 -0.07 -3.74
N GLN A 161 -23.16 -0.69 -3.08
CA GLN A 161 -23.96 -1.76 -3.68
C GLN A 161 -24.84 -1.25 -4.82
N GLN A 162 -25.39 -0.04 -4.71
CA GLN A 162 -26.13 0.59 -5.80
C GLN A 162 -25.20 0.90 -6.98
N LEU A 163 -24.04 1.49 -6.72
CA LEU A 163 -23.03 1.75 -7.75
C LEU A 163 -22.62 0.46 -8.47
N LEU A 164 -22.35 -0.61 -7.73
CA LEU A 164 -22.00 -1.91 -8.30
C LEU A 164 -23.09 -2.42 -9.25
N ARG A 165 -24.37 -2.33 -8.84
CA ARG A 165 -25.50 -2.71 -9.70
C ARG A 165 -25.57 -1.89 -10.98
N LEU A 166 -25.38 -0.58 -10.89
CA LEU A 166 -25.40 0.32 -12.05
C LEU A 166 -24.26 0.01 -13.03
N VAL A 167 -23.04 -0.19 -12.53
CA VAL A 167 -21.90 -0.50 -13.40
C VAL A 167 -22.02 -1.88 -14.04
N GLN A 168 -22.58 -2.87 -13.32
CA GLN A 168 -22.88 -4.19 -13.88
C GLN A 168 -23.98 -4.12 -14.95
N ALA A 169 -25.03 -3.32 -14.73
CA ALA A 169 -26.11 -3.13 -15.70
C ALA A 169 -25.63 -2.39 -16.96
N ALA A 170 -24.67 -1.47 -16.82
CA ALA A 170 -24.06 -0.75 -17.94
C ALA A 170 -23.13 -1.64 -18.81
N GLY A 171 -22.85 -2.88 -18.41
CA GLY A 171 -21.99 -3.79 -19.16
C GLY A 171 -20.51 -3.38 -19.17
N THR A 172 -20.10 -2.46 -18.30
CA THR A 172 -18.75 -1.88 -18.26
C THR A 172 -17.69 -2.86 -17.75
N PHE A 173 -18.10 -3.93 -17.06
CA PHE A 173 -17.21 -5.02 -16.67
C PHE A 173 -17.50 -6.29 -17.48
N PRO A 174 -16.48 -7.00 -17.98
CA PRO A 174 -16.67 -8.32 -18.54
C PRO A 174 -17.27 -9.23 -17.46
N ARG A 175 -18.32 -9.99 -17.83
CA ARG A 175 -18.89 -11.00 -16.95
C ARG A 175 -17.79 -11.96 -16.50
N PRO A 176 -17.64 -12.24 -15.20
CA PRO A 176 -16.74 -13.29 -14.72
C PRO A 176 -17.08 -14.60 -15.44
N GLY A 177 -16.14 -15.11 -16.25
CA GLY A 177 -16.30 -16.37 -16.99
C GLY A 177 -16.36 -16.27 -18.52
N LEU A 178 -16.44 -15.07 -19.10
CA LEU A 178 -16.25 -14.89 -20.56
C LEU A 178 -14.81 -14.44 -20.82
N GLN A 179 -13.90 -15.39 -20.99
CA GLN A 179 -12.59 -15.09 -21.55
C GLN A 179 -12.77 -14.55 -22.98
N PRO A 180 -12.20 -13.37 -23.32
CA PRO A 180 -12.09 -12.98 -24.71
C PRO A 180 -11.25 -14.03 -25.43
N ARG A 181 -11.80 -14.65 -26.48
CA ARG A 181 -11.05 -15.56 -27.35
C ARG A 181 -9.84 -14.81 -27.88
N THR A 182 -8.66 -15.18 -27.41
CA THR A 182 -7.40 -14.66 -27.93
C THR A 182 -7.29 -15.06 -29.40
N PRO A 183 -7.15 -14.12 -30.35
CA PRO A 183 -6.77 -14.48 -31.71
C PRO A 183 -5.38 -15.12 -31.66
N ALA A 184 -5.20 -16.24 -32.35
CA ALA A 184 -3.95 -16.98 -32.39
C ALA A 184 -2.75 -16.06 -32.63
N SER A 185 -1.82 -16.04 -31.69
CA SER A 185 -0.57 -15.30 -31.76
C SER A 185 0.25 -15.74 -32.98
N ARG A 186 0.61 -14.79 -33.85
CA ARG A 186 1.69 -14.98 -34.83
C ARG A 186 3.01 -15.28 -34.09
N PRO A 187 3.89 -16.10 -34.67
CA PRO A 187 5.18 -16.41 -34.05
C PRO A 187 6.07 -15.15 -33.95
N PRO A 188 6.89 -15.04 -32.90
CA PRO A 188 7.73 -13.87 -32.67
C PRO A 188 8.91 -13.81 -33.65
N THR A 189 9.12 -12.64 -34.24
CA THR A 189 10.36 -12.27 -34.93
C THR A 189 11.49 -12.12 -33.90
N PRO A 190 12.70 -12.65 -34.14
CA PRO A 190 13.80 -12.54 -33.18
C PRO A 190 14.28 -11.10 -33.04
N THR A 191 14.15 -10.55 -31.82
CA THR A 191 14.69 -9.24 -31.43
C THR A 191 16.16 -9.35 -31.01
N ARG A 192 16.97 -8.40 -31.49
CA ARG A 192 18.38 -8.21 -31.11
C ARG A 192 18.52 -7.83 -29.63
N PRO A 193 19.64 -8.20 -28.96
CA PRO A 193 19.87 -7.85 -27.56
C PRO A 193 20.10 -6.34 -27.36
N CYS A 194 19.36 -5.75 -26.42
CA CYS A 194 19.60 -4.42 -25.89
C CYS A 194 20.74 -4.44 -24.86
N THR A 195 21.73 -3.59 -25.08
CA THR A 195 22.83 -3.29 -24.14
C THR A 195 22.29 -2.54 -22.92
N PRO A 196 22.83 -2.72 -21.69
CA PRO A 196 22.32 -2.03 -20.51
C PRO A 196 22.76 -0.55 -20.50
N CYS A 197 21.79 0.36 -20.37
CA CYS A 197 22.04 1.73 -19.94
C CYS A 197 22.24 1.73 -18.42
N SER A 198 23.47 1.98 -17.98
CA SER A 198 23.77 2.44 -16.63
C SER A 198 23.18 3.84 -16.43
N ALA A 199 22.38 4.02 -15.38
CA ALA A 199 22.05 5.34 -14.86
C ALA A 199 22.02 5.28 -13.32
N SER A 200 23.12 5.77 -12.75
CA SER A 200 23.19 6.32 -11.40
C SER A 200 22.30 7.55 -11.26
N CYS A 201 22.09 7.97 -9.99
CA CYS A 201 21.43 9.18 -9.49
C CYS A 201 19.93 8.97 -9.19
N PHE A 202 19.33 9.48 -8.11
CA PHE A 202 19.66 10.49 -7.11
C PHE A 202 18.51 10.44 -6.07
N TRP A 203 18.67 10.86 -4.80
CA TRP A 203 17.74 11.73 -4.05
C TRP A 203 18.35 12.06 -2.66
N PRO A 204 18.02 13.24 -2.08
CA PRO A 204 18.79 13.96 -1.07
C PRO A 204 18.36 13.65 0.38
N ARG A 205 19.10 14.29 1.29
CA ARG A 205 19.08 14.17 2.76
C ARG A 205 17.75 14.48 3.42
#